data_AF-A0AAV4LAF1-F1
#
_entry.id   AF-A0AAV4LAF1-F1
#
_cell.length_a   1.000
_cell.length_b   1.000
_cell.length_c   1.000
_cell.angle_alpha   90.00
_cell.angle_beta   90.00
_cell.angle_gamma   90.00
#
_symmetry.space_group_name_H-M   'P 1'
#
loop_
_entity.id
_entity.type
_entity.pdbx_description
1 polymer ?
#
loop_
_entity_poly.entity_id
_entity_poly.type
_entity_poly.pdbx_seq_one_letter_code
_entity_poly.pdbx_strand_id
1 'polypeptide(L)' 'MKAGQVLQVIADCPQSFRSVPEEVVKHGYELIQEPERRGQDLYFYIRVPK' A
#
# COMPACT_ATOMS: atom_id res chain seq x y z
N MET A 1 -5.81 -11.28 6.19
CA MET A 1 -6.61 -10.03 6.32
C MET A 1 -8.06 -10.36 5.99
N LYS A 2 -9.04 -9.62 6.51
CA LYS A 2 -10.46 -9.88 6.19
C LYS A 2 -10.88 -9.19 4.89
N ALA A 3 -11.74 -9.83 4.10
CA ALA A 3 -12.36 -9.25 2.92
C ALA A 3 -12.96 -7.86 3.22
N GLY A 4 -12.66 -6.86 2.39
CA GLY A 4 -13.11 -5.47 2.56
C GLY A 4 -12.36 -4.66 3.64
N GLN A 5 -11.41 -5.24 4.36
CA GLN A 5 -10.60 -4.51 5.35
C GLN A 5 -9.60 -3.57 4.66
N VAL A 6 -9.37 -2.41 5.26
CA VAL A 6 -8.31 -1.48 4.87
C VAL A 6 -7.10 -1.65 5.79
N LEU A 7 -5.91 -1.73 5.20
CA LEU A 7 -4.61 -1.73 5.87
C LEU A 7 -3.84 -0.45 5.53
N GLN A 8 -3.21 0.12 6.55
CA GLN A 8 -2.20 1.17 6.37
C GLN A 8 -0.82 0.54 6.52
N VAL A 9 0.04 0.76 5.55
CA VAL A 9 1.46 0.37 5.59
C VAL A 9 2.30 1.64 5.59
N ILE A 10 3.28 1.70 6.49
CA ILE A 10 4.23 2.80 6.60
C ILE A 10 5.62 2.21 6.37
N ALA A 11 6.41 2.82 5.49
CA ALA A 11 7.76 2.39 5.17
C ALA A 11 8.71 3.59 5.09
N ASP A 12 9.98 3.40 5.39
CA ASP A 12 11.04 4.42 5.39
C ASP A 12 12.03 4.26 4.22
N CYS A 13 11.85 3.23 3.39
CA CYS A 13 12.71 2.94 2.26
C CYS A 13 12.16 3.50 0.94
N PRO A 14 12.93 4.29 0.17
CA PRO A 14 12.49 4.83 -1.12
C PRO A 14 12.03 3.77 -2.14
N GLN A 15 12.62 2.57 -2.11
CA GLN A 15 12.25 1.48 -3.03
C GLN A 15 10.80 1.01 -2.81
N SER A 16 10.30 1.11 -1.59
CA SER A 16 8.92 0.72 -1.23
C SER A 16 7.88 1.53 -2.00
N PHE A 17 8.19 2.75 -2.44
CA PHE A 17 7.30 3.57 -3.26
C PHE A 17 6.84 2.86 -4.54
N ARG A 18 7.71 1.99 -5.08
CA ARG A 18 7.45 1.25 -6.31
C ARG A 18 7.09 -0.21 -6.05
N SER A 19 7.82 -0.89 -5.16
CA SER A 19 7.60 -2.33 -4.93
C SER A 19 6.27 -2.62 -4.24
N VAL A 20 5.82 -1.77 -3.30
CA VAL A 20 4.57 -2.01 -2.57
C VAL A 20 3.34 -1.95 -3.50
N PRO A 21 3.16 -0.91 -4.34
CA PRO A 21 2.05 -0.90 -5.29
C PRO A 21 2.06 -2.07 -6.28
N GLU A 22 3.23 -2.44 -6.81
CA GLU A 22 3.36 -3.59 -7.72
C GLU A 22 2.92 -4.89 -7.03
N GLU A 23 3.33 -5.10 -5.78
CA GLU A 23 2.99 -6.29 -5.03
C GLU A 23 1.50 -6.33 -4.62
N VAL A 24 0.92 -5.18 -4.28
CA VAL A 24 -0.51 -5.02 -3.99
C VAL A 24 -1.35 -5.49 -5.18
N VAL A 25 -1.07 -4.97 -6.37
CA VAL A 25 -1.80 -5.33 -7.60
C VAL A 25 -1.58 -6.80 -7.94
N LYS A 26 -0.34 -7.30 -7.83
CA LYS A 26 0.00 -8.70 -8.11
C LYS A 26 -0.77 -9.69 -7.23
N HIS A 27 -1.07 -9.34 -5.99
CA HIS A 27 -1.83 -10.17 -5.06
C HIS A 27 -3.35 -9.94 -5.12
N GLY A 28 -3.83 -9.12 -6.06
CA GLY A 28 -5.25 -8.82 -6.22
C GLY A 28 -5.80 -7.87 -5.15
N TYR A 29 -4.93 -7.20 -4.40
CA TYR A 29 -5.31 -6.13 -3.50
C TYR A 29 -5.49 -4.82 -4.26
N GLU A 30 -6.21 -3.89 -3.65
CA GLU A 30 -6.47 -2.57 -4.25
C GLU A 30 -5.70 -1.49 -3.49
N LEU A 31 -4.93 -0.67 -4.21
CA LEU A 31 -4.38 0.56 -3.66
C LEU A 31 -5.49 1.61 -3.64
N ILE A 32 -5.88 2.09 -2.46
CA ILE A 32 -7.04 2.99 -2.30
C ILE A 32 -6.74 4.39 -2.85
N GLN A 33 -5.46 4.78 -2.82
CA GLN A 33 -4.95 6.06 -3.26
C GLN A 33 -3.48 5.91 -3.66
N GLU A 34 -2.93 6.91 -4.37
CA GLU A 34 -1.50 6.96 -4.64
C GLU A 34 -0.68 6.97 -3.35
N PRO A 35 0.53 6.37 -3.33
CA PRO A 35 1.39 6.39 -2.16
C PRO A 35 1.74 7.82 -1.76
N GLU A 36 1.62 8.12 -0.47
CA GLU A 36 1.89 9.46 0.05
C GLU A 36 3.26 9.49 0.75
N ARG A 37 4.11 10.44 0.37
CA ARG A 37 5.38 10.66 1.06
C ARG A 37 5.24 11.78 2.08
N ARG A 38 5.49 11.49 3.36
CA ARG A 38 5.55 12.47 4.45
C ARG A 38 6.94 12.46 5.06
N GLY A 39 7.79 13.37 4.60
CA GLY A 39 9.20 13.42 5.01
C GLY A 39 9.99 12.20 4.52
N GLN A 40 10.48 11.39 5.46
CA GLN A 40 11.19 10.14 5.18
C GLN A 40 10.25 8.94 5.04
N ASP A 41 9.03 9.07 5.57
CA ASP A 41 8.05 7.99 5.58
C ASP A 41 7.20 8.00 4.30
N LEU A 42 6.82 6.80 3.88
CA LEU A 42 5.92 6.47 2.79
C LEU A 42 4.69 5.78 3.35
N TYR A 43 3.51 6.23 2.94
CA TYR A 43 2.22 5.74 3.41
C TYR A 43 1.48 5.10 2.26
N PHE A 44 0.99 3.88 2.50
CA PHE A 44 0.19 3.11 1.55
C PHE A 44 -1.12 2.70 2.21
N TYR A 45 -2.22 2.84 1.48
CA TYR A 45 -3.55 2.40 1.93
C TYR A 45 -4.04 1.30 1.00
N ILE A 46 -4.23 0.11 1.55
CA ILE A 46 -4.47 -1.12 0.78
C ILE A 46 -5.80 -1.71 1.23
N ARG A 47 -6.69 -2.04 0.29
CA ARG A 47 -7.95 -2.72 0.55
C ARG A 47 -7.85 -4.19 0.14
N VAL A 48 -8.33 -5.06 1.03
CA VAL A 48 -8.57 -6.47 0.71
C VAL A 48 -9.81 -6.56 -0.17
N PRO A 49 -9.77 -7.20 -1.35
CA PRO A 49 -10.96 -7.41 -2.16
C PRO A 49 -12.01 -8.20 -1.37
N LYS A 50 -13.27 -8.08 -1.77
CA LYS A 50 -14.37 -8.82 -1.13
C LYS A 50 -14.37 -10.29 -1.50
#